data_AF-A0A124E250-F1
#
_entry.id   AF-A0A124E250-F1
#
_cell.length_a   1.000
_cell.length_b   1.000
_cell.length_c   1.000
_cell.angle_alpha   90.00
_cell.angle_beta   90.00
_cell.angle_gamma   90.00
#
_symmetry.space_group_name_H-M   'P 1'
#
loop_
_entity.id
_entity.type
_entity.pdbx_description
1 polymer ?
#
loop_
_entity_poly.entity_id
_entity_poly.type
_entity_poly.pdbx_seq_one_letter_code
_entity_poly.pdbx_strand_id
1 'polypeptide(L)'
;MLFLTHLAHKMRPSHEGGGRAGIVLNGSPLFNGAAESGPSKIRQWLLETDLVEAIVALPTNMFFNTGIATYIWLLDNTKRAERQGKVQLIDATAFWTKIRKNLGSKNREVDADARDRILGLYDAFDEADPDYSKVFTANDFAYWTITVERPLLDEAGNLVTDSKGNPKPDPKRRDTENIPFTYGGNADGDAARAATIKAYVAAEVLPHVPDAWVDTKKTKVGYEIPFTRHFYKYVPPRPLAEIDADLEKQVAKILELLREVEG
;
A
#
# COMPACT_ATOMS: atom_id res chain seq x y z
N MET A 1 3.57 11.74 10.92
CA MET A 1 2.10 11.88 10.84
C MET A 1 1.55 12.87 11.88
N LEU A 2 2.35 13.83 12.36
CA LEU A 2 1.96 14.78 13.41
C LEU A 2 0.73 15.64 13.04
N PHE A 3 0.65 16.11 11.79
CA PHE A 3 -0.49 16.94 11.36
C PHE A 3 -1.82 16.17 11.32
N LEU A 4 -1.81 14.87 11.00
CA LEU A 4 -3.01 14.02 11.08
C LEU A 4 -3.49 13.91 12.53
N THR A 5 -2.57 13.63 13.46
CA THR A 5 -2.93 13.52 14.89
C THR A 5 -3.38 14.87 15.46
N HIS A 6 -2.78 15.98 15.00
CA HIS A 6 -3.22 17.32 15.38
C HIS A 6 -4.65 17.61 14.92
N LEU A 7 -4.99 17.30 13.66
CA LEU A 7 -6.35 17.44 13.15
C LEU A 7 -7.34 16.58 13.93
N ALA A 8 -7.02 15.30 14.13
CA ALA A 8 -7.88 14.38 14.88
C ALA A 8 -8.14 14.89 16.31
N HIS A 9 -7.13 15.45 16.98
CA HIS A 9 -7.28 16.03 18.31
C HIS A 9 -8.14 17.31 18.33
N LYS A 10 -8.24 18.05 17.21
CA LYS A 10 -9.04 19.27 17.09
C LYS A 10 -10.45 19.03 16.57
N MET A 11 -10.79 17.79 16.17
CA MET A 11 -12.16 17.44 15.81
C MET A 11 -13.06 17.55 17.04
N ARG A 12 -14.26 18.10 16.84
CA ARG A 12 -15.28 18.13 17.88
C ARG A 12 -15.63 16.69 18.30
N PRO A 13 -15.75 16.38 19.59
CA PRO A 13 -16.13 15.04 20.04
C PRO A 13 -17.46 14.55 19.43
N SER A 14 -17.57 13.24 19.17
CA SER A 14 -18.76 12.64 18.53
C SER A 14 -20.05 12.89 19.32
N HIS A 15 -19.99 12.86 20.66
CA HIS A 15 -21.14 13.13 21.53
C HIS A 15 -21.61 14.60 21.51
N GLU A 16 -20.81 15.52 20.96
CA GLU A 16 -21.17 16.94 20.74
C GLU A 16 -21.56 17.21 19.27
N GLY A 17 -21.82 16.16 18.49
CA GLY A 17 -22.18 16.24 17.06
C GLY A 17 -21.03 16.04 16.09
N GLY A 18 -19.81 15.75 16.59
CA GLY A 18 -18.67 15.34 15.77
C GLY A 18 -18.15 16.39 14.79
N GLY A 19 -17.27 15.93 13.91
CA GLY A 19 -16.67 16.75 12.87
C GLY A 19 -16.04 15.92 11.76
N ARG A 20 -15.78 16.60 10.65
CA ARG A 20 -15.07 16.05 9.49
C ARG A 20 -13.87 16.91 9.17
N ALA A 21 -12.75 16.29 8.81
CA ALA A 21 -11.52 16.98 8.47
C ALA A 21 -10.93 16.42 7.17
N GLY A 22 -10.33 17.30 6.36
CA GLY A 22 -9.61 16.94 5.15
C GLY A 22 -8.17 17.45 5.21
N ILE A 23 -7.20 16.61 4.82
CA ILE A 23 -5.80 17.03 4.71
C ILE A 23 -5.15 16.43 3.47
N VAL A 24 -4.33 17.22 2.79
CA VAL A 24 -3.48 16.76 1.68
C VAL A 24 -2.10 16.40 2.21
N LEU A 25 -1.65 15.17 1.91
CA LEU A 25 -0.34 14.65 2.30
C LEU A 25 0.37 14.03 1.10
N ASN A 26 1.68 13.85 1.21
CA ASN A 26 2.40 12.96 0.29
C ASN A 26 2.07 11.48 0.60
N GLY A 27 2.68 10.54 -0.13
CA GLY A 27 2.45 9.11 0.10
C GLY A 27 3.07 8.53 1.39
N SER A 28 3.99 9.23 2.05
CA SER A 28 4.74 8.68 3.20
C SER A 28 3.85 8.15 4.35
N PRO A 29 2.77 8.86 4.78
CA PRO A 29 1.86 8.38 5.82
C PRO A 29 1.13 7.08 5.51
N LEU A 30 1.12 6.59 4.26
CA LEU A 30 0.43 5.35 3.89
C LEU A 30 1.22 4.11 4.31
N PHE A 31 2.56 4.15 4.30
CA PHE A 31 3.42 2.97 4.45
C PHE A 31 4.60 3.16 5.42
N ASN A 32 4.94 4.38 5.85
CA ASN A 32 6.19 4.61 6.59
C ASN A 32 6.22 3.99 8.00
N GLY A 33 7.39 3.52 8.41
CA GLY A 33 7.63 2.96 9.75
C GLY A 33 7.29 1.47 9.85
N ALA A 34 8.19 0.72 10.49
CA ALA A 34 8.03 -0.71 10.74
C ALA A 34 6.89 -1.03 11.72
N ALA A 35 6.50 -2.30 11.82
CA ALA A 35 5.57 -2.80 12.83
C ALA A 35 5.91 -2.28 14.23
N GLU A 36 4.88 -1.92 15.01
CA GLU A 36 4.96 -1.29 16.33
C GLU A 36 5.71 0.06 16.45
N SER A 37 6.27 0.59 15.36
CA SER A 37 6.87 1.92 15.37
C SER A 37 5.81 3.01 15.53
N GLY A 38 6.22 4.22 15.93
CA GLY A 38 5.32 5.37 16.11
C GLY A 38 4.38 5.62 14.92
N PRO A 39 4.88 5.75 13.67
CA PRO A 39 4.03 5.92 12.50
C PRO A 39 3.06 4.76 12.23
N SER A 40 3.49 3.52 12.48
CA SER A 40 2.64 2.34 12.33
C SER A 40 1.52 2.32 13.38
N LYS A 41 1.83 2.62 14.65
CA LYS A 41 0.85 2.76 15.73
C LYS A 41 -0.14 3.91 15.53
N ILE A 42 0.31 5.02 14.95
CA ILE A 42 -0.59 6.13 14.60
C ILE A 42 -1.59 5.69 13.51
N ARG A 43 -1.12 4.99 12.47
CA ARG A 43 -2.01 4.42 11.44
C ARG A 43 -2.98 3.41 12.04
N GLN A 44 -2.49 2.48 12.85
CA GLN A 44 -3.32 1.53 13.58
C GLN A 44 -4.43 2.24 14.33
N TRP A 45 -4.09 3.22 15.17
CA TRP A 45 -5.06 3.99 15.94
C TRP A 45 -6.08 4.70 15.04
N LEU A 46 -5.64 5.37 13.98
CA LEU A 46 -6.53 6.06 13.03
C LEU A 46 -7.54 5.12 12.35
N LEU A 47 -7.13 3.89 12.05
CA LEU A 47 -7.95 2.88 11.38
C LEU A 47 -8.87 2.15 12.37
N GLU A 48 -8.34 1.69 13.50
CA GLU A 48 -9.10 0.92 14.51
C GLU A 48 -10.08 1.78 15.30
N THR A 49 -9.81 3.09 15.48
CA THR A 49 -10.78 4.04 16.05
C THR A 49 -11.78 4.57 15.02
N ASP A 50 -11.77 3.99 13.81
CA ASP A 50 -12.72 4.27 12.73
C ASP A 50 -12.75 5.75 12.31
N LEU A 51 -11.61 6.45 12.42
CA LEU A 51 -11.53 7.88 12.07
C LEU A 51 -11.31 8.12 10.59
N VAL A 52 -10.54 7.26 9.91
CA VAL A 52 -10.25 7.42 8.47
C VAL A 52 -11.46 6.98 7.68
N GLU A 53 -12.12 7.89 6.96
CA GLU A 53 -13.29 7.57 6.15
C GLU A 53 -12.91 7.25 4.70
N ALA A 54 -12.05 8.07 4.10
CA ALA A 54 -11.60 7.85 2.74
C ALA A 54 -10.21 8.42 2.48
N ILE A 55 -9.51 7.83 1.50
CA ILE A 55 -8.24 8.33 1.00
C ILE A 55 -8.32 8.41 -0.53
N VAL A 56 -8.08 9.60 -1.07
CA VAL A 56 -8.13 9.87 -2.52
C VAL A 56 -6.72 10.09 -3.04
N ALA A 57 -6.23 9.21 -3.92
CA ALA A 57 -4.97 9.41 -4.63
C ALA A 57 -5.16 10.42 -5.75
N LEU A 58 -4.40 11.51 -5.72
CA LEU A 58 -4.51 12.58 -6.69
C LEU A 58 -3.50 12.43 -7.84
N PRO A 59 -3.76 13.06 -8.99
CA PRO A 59 -2.78 13.17 -10.07
C PRO A 59 -1.45 13.75 -9.57
N THR A 60 -0.34 13.30 -10.18
CA THR A 60 0.96 13.96 -10.01
C THR A 60 0.96 15.35 -10.67
N ASN A 61 1.99 16.16 -10.42
CA ASN A 61 2.15 17.48 -11.07
C ASN A 61 0.96 18.45 -10.89
N MET A 62 0.24 18.36 -9.77
CA MET A 62 -0.85 19.29 -9.42
C MET A 62 -0.39 20.48 -8.57
N PHE A 63 0.81 20.42 -8.00
CA PHE A 63 1.36 21.44 -7.12
C PHE A 63 2.54 22.16 -7.79
N PHE A 64 2.65 23.46 -7.52
CA PHE A 64 3.67 24.33 -8.13
C PHE A 64 5.11 23.86 -7.85
N ASN A 65 5.36 23.46 -6.60
CA ASN A 65 6.71 23.18 -6.10
C ASN A 65 7.10 21.70 -6.16
N THR A 66 6.19 20.80 -6.55
CA THR A 66 6.46 19.37 -6.53
C THR A 66 5.60 18.58 -7.52
N GLY A 67 6.21 17.57 -8.15
CA GLY A 67 5.54 16.63 -9.04
C GLY A 67 5.14 15.31 -8.37
N ILE A 68 5.31 15.18 -7.05
CA ILE A 68 5.05 13.92 -6.34
C ILE A 68 3.57 13.55 -6.32
N ALA A 69 3.30 12.26 -6.09
CA ALA A 69 1.96 11.79 -5.76
C ALA A 69 1.50 12.34 -4.40
N THR A 70 0.25 12.77 -4.34
CA THR A 70 -0.38 13.33 -3.15
C THR A 70 -1.73 12.69 -2.92
N TYR A 71 -2.20 12.74 -1.67
CA TYR A 71 -3.39 12.04 -1.23
C TYR A 71 -4.22 12.95 -0.34
N ILE A 72 -5.53 12.98 -0.57
CA ILE A 72 -6.49 13.59 0.35
C ILE A 72 -6.87 12.53 1.38
N TRP A 73 -6.69 12.81 2.65
CA TRP A 73 -7.21 12.03 3.75
C TRP A 73 -8.47 12.71 4.27
N LEU A 74 -9.58 11.98 4.29
CA LEU A 74 -10.83 12.40 4.90
C LEU A 74 -10.99 11.66 6.23
N LEU A 75 -11.12 12.43 7.30
CA LEU A 75 -11.40 11.93 8.65
C LEU A 75 -12.83 12.31 9.04
N ASP A 76 -13.54 11.39 9.69
CA ASP A 76 -14.88 11.58 10.21
C ASP A 76 -15.06 10.77 11.49
N ASN A 77 -15.45 11.42 12.59
CA ASN A 77 -15.72 10.74 13.87
C ASN A 77 -17.23 10.55 14.14
N THR A 78 -18.04 10.82 13.13
CA THR A 78 -19.50 10.68 13.07
C THR A 78 -19.91 10.04 11.74
N LYS A 79 -19.16 9.02 11.32
CA LYS A 79 -19.41 8.30 10.08
C LYS A 79 -20.86 7.86 9.96
N ARG A 80 -21.39 8.02 8.75
CA ARG A 80 -22.68 7.44 8.34
C ARG A 80 -22.67 5.93 8.58
N ALA A 81 -23.82 5.36 8.93
CA ALA A 81 -23.93 3.97 9.35
C ALA A 81 -23.32 2.99 8.34
N GLU A 82 -23.52 3.23 7.04
CA GLU A 82 -22.98 2.40 5.98
C GLU A 82 -21.44 2.43 5.86
N ARG A 83 -20.78 3.45 6.44
CA ARG A 83 -19.32 3.66 6.38
C ARG A 83 -18.59 3.27 7.66
N GLN A 84 -19.31 2.91 8.72
CA GLN A 84 -18.70 2.53 9.99
C GLN A 84 -17.86 1.26 9.82
N GLY A 85 -16.67 1.26 10.40
CA GLY A 85 -15.67 0.19 10.30
C GLY A 85 -15.02 0.07 8.91
N LYS A 86 -15.31 0.99 7.99
CA LYS A 86 -14.86 0.94 6.59
C LYS A 86 -14.04 2.16 6.20
N VAL A 87 -13.14 1.94 5.24
CA VAL A 87 -12.26 2.93 4.63
C VAL A 87 -12.40 2.80 3.11
N GLN A 88 -12.74 3.90 2.44
CA GLN A 88 -12.79 3.94 0.99
C GLN A 88 -11.47 4.45 0.41
N LEU A 89 -10.84 3.68 -0.46
CA LEU A 89 -9.74 4.18 -1.28
C LEU A 89 -10.28 4.59 -2.66
N ILE A 90 -9.84 5.74 -3.17
CA ILE A 90 -10.25 6.27 -4.48
C ILE A 90 -9.00 6.62 -5.29
N ASP A 91 -8.76 5.92 -6.39
CA ASP A 91 -7.69 6.23 -7.34
C ASP A 91 -8.17 7.26 -8.37
N ALA A 92 -7.86 8.53 -8.12
CA ALA A 92 -8.12 9.64 -9.03
C ALA A 92 -6.86 10.07 -9.81
N THR A 93 -5.80 9.26 -9.83
CA THR A 93 -4.52 9.64 -10.45
C THR A 93 -4.63 9.92 -11.95
N ALA A 94 -5.62 9.32 -12.61
CA ALA A 94 -5.93 9.51 -14.03
C ALA A 94 -6.90 10.67 -14.30
N PHE A 95 -7.49 11.30 -13.28
CA PHE A 95 -8.54 12.31 -13.45
C PHE A 95 -7.96 13.72 -13.47
N TRP A 96 -7.46 14.13 -14.63
CA TRP A 96 -6.87 15.45 -14.79
C TRP A 96 -6.94 15.94 -16.24
N THR A 97 -6.86 17.25 -16.39
CA THR A 97 -6.63 17.92 -17.66
C THR A 97 -5.35 18.76 -17.61
N LYS A 98 -4.75 18.98 -18.78
CA LYS A 98 -3.50 19.73 -18.90
C LYS A 98 -3.80 21.22 -18.80
N ILE A 99 -3.08 21.93 -17.93
CA ILE A 99 -3.23 23.38 -17.84
C ILE A 99 -2.58 24.08 -19.04
N ARG A 100 -3.12 25.23 -19.43
CA ARG A 100 -2.65 25.99 -20.60
C ARG A 100 -1.19 26.43 -20.49
N LYS A 101 -0.74 26.81 -19.30
CA LYS A 101 0.62 27.28 -19.03
C LYS A 101 1.15 26.58 -17.78
N ASN A 102 2.28 25.88 -17.92
CA ASN A 102 2.94 25.24 -16.79
C ASN A 102 3.34 26.29 -15.74
N LEU A 103 3.19 25.94 -14.47
CA LEU A 103 3.57 26.78 -13.34
C LEU A 103 4.51 25.99 -12.42
N GLY A 104 5.81 26.12 -12.66
CA GLY A 104 6.81 25.26 -12.05
C GLY A 104 6.57 23.79 -12.44
N SER A 105 6.47 22.91 -11.46
CA SER A 105 6.13 21.49 -11.66
C SER A 105 4.65 21.27 -11.98
N LYS A 106 3.78 22.27 -11.72
CA LYS A 106 2.35 22.13 -11.98
C LYS A 106 2.07 22.17 -13.48
N ASN A 107 1.54 21.07 -14.01
CA ASN A 107 1.06 21.00 -15.39
C ASN A 107 -0.29 20.25 -15.54
N ARG A 108 -0.84 19.77 -14.43
CA ARG A 108 -2.15 19.09 -14.36
C ARG A 108 -3.08 19.83 -13.41
N GLU A 109 -4.38 19.76 -13.71
CA GLU A 109 -5.44 20.18 -12.80
C GLU A 109 -6.60 19.18 -12.80
N VAL A 110 -7.31 19.13 -11.68
CA VAL A 110 -8.60 18.42 -11.56
C VAL A 110 -9.67 19.48 -11.84
N ASP A 111 -10.27 19.43 -13.02
CA ASP A 111 -11.32 20.34 -13.45
C ASP A 111 -12.69 19.98 -12.86
N ALA A 112 -13.77 20.62 -13.35
CA ALA A 112 -15.11 20.37 -12.86
C ALA A 112 -15.54 18.91 -13.09
N ASP A 113 -15.40 18.40 -14.31
CA ASP A 113 -15.79 17.03 -14.67
C ASP A 113 -15.00 15.99 -13.88
N ALA A 114 -13.69 16.21 -13.71
CA ALA A 114 -12.87 15.34 -12.87
C ALA A 114 -13.30 15.37 -11.39
N ARG A 115 -13.65 16.55 -10.85
CA ARG A 115 -14.18 16.65 -9.47
C ARG A 115 -15.51 15.92 -9.32
N ASP A 116 -16.43 16.10 -10.26
CA ASP A 116 -17.74 15.44 -10.22
C ASP A 116 -17.60 13.92 -10.30
N ARG A 117 -16.65 13.43 -11.09
CA ARG A 117 -16.33 11.99 -11.13
C ARG A 117 -15.77 11.48 -9.80
N ILE A 118 -14.87 12.22 -9.15
CA ILE A 118 -14.34 11.84 -7.82
C ILE A 118 -15.45 11.82 -6.77
N LEU A 119 -16.32 12.84 -6.78
CA LEU A 119 -17.46 12.93 -5.87
C LEU A 119 -18.46 11.79 -6.12
N GLY A 120 -18.75 11.46 -7.38
CA GLY A 120 -19.61 10.33 -7.74
C GLY A 120 -19.06 9.00 -7.24
N LEU A 121 -17.75 8.75 -7.36
CA LEU A 121 -17.11 7.56 -6.80
C LEU A 121 -17.18 7.55 -5.27
N TYR A 122 -16.91 8.69 -4.65
CA TYR A 122 -17.00 8.83 -3.20
C TYR A 122 -18.42 8.51 -2.72
N ASP A 123 -19.45 9.07 -3.34
CA ASP A 123 -20.85 8.87 -2.95
C ASP A 123 -21.34 7.43 -3.21
N ALA A 124 -20.98 6.84 -4.36
CA ALA A 124 -21.34 5.47 -4.71
C ALA A 124 -20.76 4.42 -3.75
N PHE A 125 -19.63 4.71 -3.10
CA PHE A 125 -19.06 3.89 -2.03
C PHE A 125 -18.84 2.42 -2.43
N ASP A 126 -19.62 1.48 -1.89
CA ASP A 126 -19.53 0.05 -2.19
C ASP A 126 -20.01 -0.29 -3.62
N GLU A 127 -20.81 0.58 -4.25
CA GLU A 127 -21.32 0.43 -5.62
C GLU A 127 -20.44 1.13 -6.67
N ALA A 128 -19.36 1.76 -6.24
CA ALA A 128 -18.44 2.46 -7.13
C ALA A 128 -17.69 1.49 -8.05
N ASP A 129 -17.20 2.00 -9.19
CA ASP A 129 -16.36 1.24 -10.11
C ASP A 129 -15.10 0.72 -9.39
N PRO A 130 -14.91 -0.60 -9.25
CA PRO A 130 -13.78 -1.19 -8.52
C PRO A 130 -12.43 -0.87 -9.14
N ASP A 131 -12.39 -0.39 -10.39
CA ASP A 131 -11.17 0.07 -11.03
C ASP A 131 -10.65 1.39 -10.43
N TYR A 132 -11.53 2.17 -9.82
CA TYR A 132 -11.22 3.50 -9.29
C TYR A 132 -11.58 3.67 -7.81
N SER A 133 -12.44 2.84 -7.24
CA SER A 133 -12.75 2.89 -5.82
C SER A 133 -12.97 1.52 -5.22
N LYS A 134 -12.37 1.30 -4.05
CA LYS A 134 -12.49 0.04 -3.30
C LYS A 134 -12.69 0.36 -1.82
N VAL A 135 -13.48 -0.47 -1.15
CA VAL A 135 -13.78 -0.31 0.28
C VAL A 135 -13.14 -1.44 1.06
N PHE A 136 -12.52 -1.08 2.19
CA PHE A 136 -11.72 -1.95 3.03
C PHE A 136 -12.08 -1.78 4.50
N THR A 137 -11.68 -2.72 5.32
CA THR A 137 -11.70 -2.68 6.78
C THR A 137 -10.31 -2.38 7.34
N ALA A 138 -10.20 -2.14 8.64
CA ALA A 138 -8.89 -1.99 9.29
C ALA A 138 -8.00 -3.24 9.11
N ASN A 139 -8.58 -4.44 9.14
CA ASN A 139 -7.84 -5.70 8.99
C ASN A 139 -7.19 -5.85 7.61
N ASP A 140 -7.77 -5.27 6.56
CA ASP A 140 -7.19 -5.28 5.22
C ASP A 140 -5.84 -4.54 5.13
N PHE A 141 -5.57 -3.67 6.10
CA PHE A 141 -4.33 -2.90 6.21
C PHE A 141 -3.37 -3.45 7.26
N ALA A 142 -3.78 -4.47 8.03
CA ALA A 142 -2.98 -5.04 9.10
C ALA A 142 -2.08 -6.17 8.58
N TYR A 143 -0.90 -6.30 9.16
CA TYR A 143 0.02 -7.40 8.90
C TYR A 143 0.79 -7.80 10.16
N TRP A 144 1.28 -9.03 10.19
CA TRP A 144 2.26 -9.49 11.16
C TRP A 144 3.66 -9.44 10.54
N THR A 145 4.60 -8.76 11.17
CA THR A 145 6.03 -8.99 10.93
C THR A 145 6.47 -10.17 11.77
N ILE A 146 6.77 -11.30 11.14
CA ILE A 146 7.33 -12.48 11.81
C ILE A 146 8.85 -12.48 11.72
N THR A 147 9.52 -13.10 12.68
CA THR A 147 10.96 -13.40 12.59
C THR A 147 11.15 -14.85 12.15
N VAL A 148 11.78 -15.03 11.00
CA VAL A 148 12.14 -16.34 10.46
C VAL A 148 13.57 -16.63 10.89
N GLU A 149 13.73 -17.59 11.79
CA GLU A 149 15.01 -18.04 12.31
C GLU A 149 15.51 -19.22 11.47
N ARG A 150 16.83 -19.32 11.34
CA ARG A 150 17.52 -20.43 10.69
C ARG A 150 18.58 -20.99 11.62
N PRO A 151 18.96 -22.26 11.51
CA PRO A 151 19.89 -22.86 12.45
C PRO A 151 21.30 -22.33 12.23
N LEU A 152 21.99 -22.13 13.35
CA LEU A 152 23.43 -21.90 13.39
C LEU A 152 24.15 -23.22 13.08
N LEU A 153 25.07 -23.13 12.12
CA LEU A 153 25.94 -24.22 11.72
C LEU A 153 27.36 -23.93 12.19
N ASP A 154 28.08 -24.96 12.63
CA ASP A 154 29.52 -24.87 12.90
C ASP A 154 30.33 -24.84 11.59
N GLU A 155 31.66 -24.74 11.69
CA GLU A 155 32.56 -24.71 10.52
C GLU A 155 32.49 -26.00 9.66
N ALA A 156 32.04 -27.11 10.26
CA ALA A 156 31.85 -28.39 9.58
C ALA A 156 30.42 -28.56 9.01
N GLY A 157 29.54 -27.58 9.20
CA GLY A 157 28.15 -27.60 8.73
C GLY A 157 27.17 -28.32 9.65
N ASN A 158 27.56 -28.67 10.87
CA ASN A 158 26.68 -29.35 11.83
C ASN A 158 25.85 -28.35 12.64
N LEU A 159 24.64 -28.77 13.03
CA LEU A 159 23.74 -27.98 13.87
C LEU A 159 24.34 -27.69 15.24
N VAL A 160 24.42 -26.40 15.58
CA VAL A 160 24.72 -25.97 16.94
C VAL A 160 23.41 -25.93 17.73
N THR A 161 23.31 -26.70 18.81
CA THR A 161 22.11 -26.81 19.64
C THR A 161 22.29 -26.16 21.02
N ASP A 162 21.16 -25.84 21.66
CA ASP A 162 21.11 -25.47 23.07
C ASP A 162 21.20 -26.71 23.98
N SER A 163 21.22 -26.51 25.31
CA SER A 163 21.27 -27.61 26.28
C SER A 163 20.05 -28.54 26.26
N LYS A 164 18.98 -28.16 25.55
CA LYS A 164 17.74 -28.95 25.38
C LYS A 164 17.69 -29.63 24.01
N GLY A 165 18.73 -29.49 23.19
CA GLY A 165 18.80 -30.06 21.84
C GLY A 165 18.08 -29.23 20.77
N ASN A 166 17.58 -28.03 21.08
CA ASN A 166 16.96 -27.18 20.06
C ASN A 166 18.05 -26.48 19.24
N PRO A 167 17.90 -26.35 17.91
CA PRO A 167 18.82 -25.56 17.09
C PRO A 167 18.94 -24.12 17.59
N LYS A 168 20.16 -23.62 17.75
CA LYS A 168 20.38 -22.21 18.04
C LYS A 168 20.11 -21.38 16.78
N PRO A 169 19.46 -20.22 16.89
CA PRO A 169 19.27 -19.34 15.75
C PRO A 169 20.61 -18.74 15.30
N ASP A 170 20.80 -18.63 13.98
CA ASP A 170 21.89 -17.89 13.35
C ASP A 170 21.45 -16.44 13.08
N PRO A 171 21.96 -15.44 13.83
CA PRO A 171 21.59 -14.04 13.63
C PRO A 171 21.96 -13.51 12.24
N LYS A 172 22.93 -14.11 11.53
CA LYS A 172 23.36 -13.69 10.19
C LYS A 172 22.45 -14.21 9.09
N ARG A 173 21.69 -15.26 9.35
CA ARG A 173 20.76 -15.90 8.40
C ARG A 173 19.29 -15.67 8.77
N ARG A 174 19.05 -14.91 9.85
CA ARG A 174 17.71 -14.48 10.26
C ARG A 174 17.11 -13.55 9.22
N ASP A 175 15.82 -13.71 8.99
CA ASP A 175 15.03 -12.81 8.15
C ASP A 175 13.71 -12.42 8.82
N THR A 176 12.98 -11.51 8.19
CA THR A 176 11.64 -11.11 8.59
C THR A 176 10.67 -11.12 7.41
N GLU A 177 9.47 -11.63 7.65
CA GLU A 177 8.39 -11.66 6.66
C GLU A 177 7.20 -10.84 7.15
N ASN A 178 6.52 -10.15 6.24
CA ASN A 178 5.29 -9.44 6.53
C ASN A 178 4.10 -10.21 5.96
N ILE A 179 3.24 -10.71 6.84
CA ILE A 179 2.09 -11.54 6.48
C ILE A 179 0.82 -10.72 6.66
N PRO A 180 0.06 -10.42 5.59
CA PRO A 180 -1.22 -9.73 5.71
C PRO A 180 -2.18 -10.49 6.62
N PHE A 181 -2.97 -9.78 7.42
CA PHE A 181 -4.00 -10.41 8.26
C PHE A 181 -4.98 -11.23 7.44
N THR A 182 -5.28 -10.77 6.22
CA THR A 182 -6.22 -11.39 5.28
C THR A 182 -5.63 -12.52 4.44
N TYR A 183 -4.37 -12.90 4.66
CA TYR A 183 -3.75 -14.00 3.92
C TYR A 183 -4.58 -15.29 4.02
N GLY A 184 -4.73 -16.00 2.91
CA GLY A 184 -5.55 -17.22 2.84
C GLY A 184 -7.05 -16.97 3.04
N GLY A 185 -7.52 -15.72 2.88
CA GLY A 185 -8.94 -15.37 3.08
C GLY A 185 -9.35 -15.24 4.55
N ASN A 186 -8.39 -15.05 5.46
CA ASN A 186 -8.67 -14.90 6.88
C ASN A 186 -9.49 -13.63 7.16
N ALA A 187 -10.71 -13.82 7.67
CA ALA A 187 -11.62 -12.75 8.09
C ALA A 187 -11.54 -12.44 9.60
N ASP A 188 -10.96 -13.33 10.40
CA ASP A 188 -10.92 -13.22 11.87
C ASP A 188 -9.80 -12.30 12.39
N GLY A 189 -9.03 -11.68 11.49
CA GLY A 189 -7.95 -10.75 11.83
C GLY A 189 -6.90 -11.40 12.74
N ASP A 190 -6.55 -10.73 13.84
CA ASP A 190 -5.53 -11.20 14.80
C ASP A 190 -5.91 -12.51 15.52
N ALA A 191 -7.21 -12.84 15.61
CA ALA A 191 -7.66 -14.04 16.31
C ALA A 191 -7.19 -15.34 15.63
N ALA A 192 -7.03 -15.33 14.30
CA ALA A 192 -6.55 -16.48 13.52
C ALA A 192 -5.02 -16.46 13.28
N ARG A 193 -4.27 -15.56 13.91
CA ARG A 193 -2.83 -15.35 13.71
C ARG A 193 -2.01 -16.62 13.62
N ALA A 194 -2.15 -17.53 14.58
CA ALA A 194 -1.36 -18.75 14.63
C ALA A 194 -1.61 -19.66 13.41
N ALA A 195 -2.87 -19.79 12.99
CA ALA A 195 -3.25 -20.59 11.83
C ALA A 195 -2.77 -19.94 10.52
N THR A 196 -2.98 -18.63 10.39
CA THR A 196 -2.61 -17.87 9.19
C THR A 196 -1.09 -17.83 8.98
N ILE A 197 -0.31 -17.56 10.04
CA ILE A 197 1.16 -17.59 9.95
C ILE A 197 1.64 -19.00 9.59
N LYS A 198 1.07 -20.04 10.20
CA LYS A 198 1.46 -21.43 9.88
C LYS A 198 1.18 -21.76 8.41
N ALA A 199 0.02 -21.34 7.88
CA ALA A 199 -0.33 -21.57 6.48
C ALA A 199 0.63 -20.83 5.53
N TYR A 200 0.91 -19.56 5.80
CA TYR A 200 1.87 -18.77 5.02
C TYR A 200 3.27 -19.38 5.02
N VAL A 201 3.79 -19.72 6.20
CA VAL A 201 5.15 -20.29 6.33
C VAL A 201 5.26 -21.62 5.58
N ALA A 202 4.23 -22.46 5.62
CA ALA A 202 4.21 -23.72 4.89
C ALA A 202 4.20 -23.53 3.37
N ALA A 203 3.49 -22.51 2.87
CA ALA A 203 3.33 -22.23 1.45
C ALA A 203 4.50 -21.44 0.85
N GLU A 204 4.99 -20.42 1.55
CA GLU A 204 5.89 -19.40 0.99
C GLU A 204 7.32 -19.47 1.55
N VAL A 205 7.52 -20.01 2.77
CA VAL A 205 8.85 -19.99 3.43
C VAL A 205 9.54 -21.35 3.35
N LEU A 206 8.90 -22.41 3.85
CA LEU A 206 9.50 -23.75 3.95
C LEU A 206 9.92 -24.37 2.61
N PRO A 207 9.26 -24.12 1.45
CA PRO A 207 9.74 -24.63 0.16
C PRO A 207 11.09 -24.06 -0.27
N HIS A 208 11.43 -22.85 0.20
CA HIS A 208 12.70 -22.19 -0.11
C HIS A 208 13.71 -22.33 1.03
N VAL A 209 13.24 -22.43 2.27
CA VAL A 209 14.07 -22.54 3.47
C VAL A 209 13.53 -23.64 4.41
N PRO A 210 13.81 -24.92 4.10
CA PRO A 210 13.21 -26.05 4.83
C PRO A 210 13.66 -26.16 6.29
N ASP A 211 14.81 -25.57 6.63
CA ASP A 211 15.40 -25.56 7.98
C ASP A 211 14.91 -24.41 8.86
N ALA A 212 14.01 -23.56 8.36
CA ALA A 212 13.53 -22.38 9.08
C ALA A 212 12.43 -22.70 10.11
N TRP A 213 12.34 -21.86 11.14
CA TRP A 213 11.21 -21.82 12.05
C TRP A 213 10.86 -20.36 12.41
N VAL A 214 9.64 -20.14 12.91
CA VAL A 214 9.19 -18.81 13.31
C VAL A 214 9.37 -18.60 14.82
N ASP A 215 9.98 -17.48 15.20
CA ASP A 215 9.94 -16.99 16.57
C ASP A 215 8.64 -16.19 16.79
N THR A 216 7.61 -16.88 17.27
CA THR A 216 6.28 -16.29 17.50
C THR A 216 6.28 -15.20 18.56
N LYS A 217 7.25 -15.20 19.49
CA LYS A 217 7.38 -14.18 20.55
C LYS A 217 7.86 -12.84 20.00
N LYS A 218 8.59 -12.86 18.88
CA LYS A 218 9.08 -11.65 18.19
C LYS A 218 8.11 -11.13 17.14
N THR A 219 6.95 -11.76 16.97
CA THR A 219 6.01 -11.37 15.94
C THR A 219 5.26 -10.11 16.35
N LYS A 220 5.28 -9.10 15.48
CA LYS A 220 4.78 -7.74 15.73
C LYS A 220 3.63 -7.40 14.80
N VAL A 221 2.69 -6.59 15.26
CA VAL A 221 1.60 -6.07 14.42
C VAL A 221 2.04 -4.75 13.79
N GLY A 222 1.83 -4.63 12.49
CA GLY A 222 2.00 -3.40 11.74
C GLY A 222 0.77 -3.10 10.90
N TYR A 223 0.66 -1.84 10.50
CA TYR A 223 -0.38 -1.38 9.59
C TYR A 223 0.27 -0.73 8.38
N GLU A 224 -0.22 -1.03 7.17
CA GLU A 224 0.11 -0.36 5.93
C GLU A 224 -1.07 -0.25 4.98
N ILE A 225 -1.10 0.85 4.22
CA ILE A 225 -2.10 1.08 3.18
C ILE A 225 -1.34 1.00 1.85
N PRO A 226 -1.19 -0.21 1.27
CA PRO A 226 -0.44 -0.41 0.04
C PRO A 226 -1.29 0.02 -1.16
N PHE A 227 -1.59 1.32 -1.24
CA PHE A 227 -2.56 1.91 -2.15
C PHE A 227 -2.37 1.42 -3.59
N THR A 228 -1.14 1.50 -4.10
CA THR A 228 -0.80 1.08 -5.47
C THR A 228 -1.04 -0.41 -5.71
N ARG A 229 -0.86 -1.28 -4.70
CA ARG A 229 -1.10 -2.72 -4.81
C ARG A 229 -2.58 -3.03 -5.00
N HIS A 230 -3.46 -2.26 -4.35
CA HIS A 230 -4.90 -2.46 -4.46
C HIS A 230 -5.46 -2.08 -5.84
N PHE A 231 -4.85 -1.12 -6.54
CA PHE A 231 -5.27 -0.68 -7.88
C PHE A 231 -4.35 -1.16 -9.00
N TYR A 232 -3.38 -2.02 -8.69
CA TYR A 232 -2.48 -2.58 -9.69
C TYR A 232 -3.27 -3.48 -10.66
N LYS A 233 -3.21 -3.14 -11.95
CA LYS A 233 -3.68 -3.99 -13.03
C LYS A 233 -2.47 -4.57 -13.74
N TYR A 234 -2.36 -5.89 -13.77
CA TYR A 234 -1.33 -6.56 -14.54
C TYR A 234 -1.50 -6.25 -16.02
N VAL A 235 -0.49 -5.62 -16.61
CA VAL A 235 -0.42 -5.41 -18.05
C VAL A 235 0.58 -6.43 -18.58
N PRO A 236 0.15 -7.45 -19.34
CA PRO A 236 1.07 -8.40 -19.95
C PRO A 236 2.02 -7.64 -20.89
N PRO A 237 3.29 -8.04 -20.98
CA PRO A 237 4.17 -7.49 -21.99
C PRO A 237 3.60 -7.76 -23.38
N ARG A 238 3.76 -6.79 -24.29
CA ARG A 238 3.40 -6.97 -25.70
C ARG A 238 4.13 -8.19 -26.29
N PRO A 239 3.49 -8.94 -27.21
CA PRO A 239 4.12 -10.09 -27.86
C PRO A 239 5.45 -9.73 -28.53
N LEU A 240 6.41 -10.67 -28.53
CA LEU A 240 7.72 -10.48 -29.18
C LEU A 240 7.58 -10.13 -30.67
N ALA A 241 6.66 -10.77 -31.40
CA ALA A 241 6.42 -10.50 -32.81
C ALA A 241 6.03 -9.03 -33.09
N GLU A 242 5.30 -8.39 -32.17
CA GLU A 242 5.01 -6.96 -32.30
C GLU A 242 6.26 -6.13 -32.06
N ILE A 243 7.10 -6.50 -31.07
CA ILE A 243 8.39 -5.84 -30.79
C ILE A 243 9.29 -5.87 -32.03
N ASP A 244 9.41 -7.03 -32.66
CA ASP A 244 10.23 -7.21 -33.86
C ASP A 244 9.71 -6.37 -35.03
N ALA A 245 8.40 -6.36 -35.28
CA ALA A 245 7.80 -5.55 -36.34
C ALA A 245 8.02 -4.03 -36.14
N ASP A 246 7.92 -3.53 -34.90
CA ASP A 246 8.23 -2.12 -34.61
C ASP A 246 9.72 -1.82 -34.76
N LEU A 247 10.61 -2.73 -34.34
CA LEU A 247 12.05 -2.58 -34.52
C LEU A 247 12.41 -2.48 -36.00
N GLU A 248 11.86 -3.37 -36.84
CA GLU A 248 12.05 -3.33 -38.29
C GLU A 248 11.56 -2.00 -38.89
N LYS A 249 10.40 -1.50 -38.43
CA LYS A 249 9.86 -0.20 -38.86
C LYS A 249 10.77 0.96 -38.45
N GLN A 250 11.33 0.96 -37.25
CA GLN A 250 12.27 1.99 -36.80
C GLN A 250 13.60 1.91 -37.56
N VAL A 251 14.10 0.70 -37.82
CA VAL A 251 15.31 0.47 -38.63
C VAL A 251 15.12 1.01 -40.05
N ALA A 252 13.98 0.70 -40.69
CA ALA A 252 13.66 1.21 -42.02
C ALA A 252 13.64 2.75 -42.05
N LYS A 253 13.04 3.38 -41.05
CA LYS A 253 12.99 4.84 -40.92
C LYS A 253 14.38 5.46 -40.72
N ILE A 254 15.24 4.82 -39.92
CA ILE A 254 16.62 5.29 -39.71
C ILE A 254 17.43 5.20 -41.01
N LEU A 255 17.29 4.10 -41.76
CA LEU A 255 17.97 3.93 -43.06
C LEU A 255 17.51 4.96 -44.10
N GLU A 256 16.22 5.32 -44.10
CA GLU A 256 15.68 6.38 -44.95
C GLU A 256 16.30 7.74 -44.60
N LEU A 257 16.32 8.11 -43.32
CA LEU A 257 16.93 9.37 -42.84
C LEU A 257 18.44 9.45 -43.15
N LEU A 258 19.18 8.34 -43.04
CA LEU A 258 20.61 8.33 -43.36
C LEU A 258 20.86 8.56 -44.85
N ARG A 259 20.03 8.00 -45.72
CA ARG A 259 20.12 8.23 -47.18
C ARG A 259 19.83 9.67 -47.57
N GLU A 260 18.94 10.36 -46.84
CA GLU A 260 18.68 11.79 -47.04
C GLU A 260 19.84 12.69 -46.62
N VAL A 261 20.75 12.22 -45.76
CA VAL A 261 21.93 12.97 -45.29
C VAL A 261 23.16 12.72 -46.16
N GLU A 262 23.25 11.54 -46.79
CA GLU A 262 24.36 11.17 -47.68
C GLU A 262 24.17 11.64 -49.14
N GLY A 263 22.97 12.11 -49.51
CA GLY A 263 22.64 12.65 -50.84
C GLY A 263 22.60 14.18 -50.88
#